data_AF-A0A2V9QM70-F1
#
_entry.id   AF-A0A2V9QM70-F1
#
_cell.length_a   1.000
_cell.length_b   1.000
_cell.length_c   1.000
_cell.angle_alpha   90.00
_cell.angle_beta   90.00
_cell.angle_gamma   90.00
#
_symmetry.space_group_name_H-M   'P 1'
#
loop_
_entity.id
_entity.type
_entity.pdbx_description
1 polymer ?
#
loop_
_entity_poly.entity_id
_entity_poly.type
_entity_poly.pdbx_seq_one_letter_code
_entity_poly.pdbx_strand_id
1 'polypeptide(L)' 'MKIPNWKKSYRDALFERDQSQIGMKIVTAQHAMHERLRDLNREGYNIEERKAVDAALFNIEALHRCLNSTEKRIDRAA' A
#
# COMPACT_ATOMS: atom_id res chain seq x y z
N MET A 1 16.60 -5.03 -12.44
CA MET A 1 15.68 -4.15 -11.69
C MET A 1 15.67 -4.62 -10.24
N LYS A 2 16.01 -3.75 -9.27
CA LYS A 2 15.82 -4.07 -7.84
C LYS A 2 14.34 -3.89 -7.53
N ILE A 3 13.64 -4.97 -7.21
CA ILE A 3 12.24 -4.92 -6.75
C ILE A 3 12.20 -3.94 -5.55
N PRO A 4 11.32 -2.93 -5.56
CA PRO A 4 11.20 -2.01 -4.43
C PRO A 4 10.90 -2.83 -3.17
N ASN A 5 11.62 -2.56 -2.07
CA ASN A 5 11.36 -3.24 -0.81
C ASN A 5 9.94 -2.90 -0.34
N TRP A 6 9.00 -3.83 -0.51
CA TRP A 6 7.58 -3.63 -0.22
C TRP A 6 7.35 -3.17 1.22
N LYS A 7 8.18 -3.63 2.18
CA LYS A 7 8.11 -3.21 3.59
C LYS A 7 8.47 -1.73 3.77
N LYS A 8 9.44 -1.24 3.00
CA LYS A 8 9.81 0.18 3.02
C LYS A 8 8.68 1.02 2.43
N SER A 9 8.21 0.68 1.24
CA SER A 9 7.11 1.43 0.61
C SER A 9 5.84 1.43 1.46
N TYR A 10 5.53 0.31 2.12
CA TYR A 10 4.42 0.23 3.08
C TYR A 10 4.60 1.19 4.26
N ARG A 11 5.77 1.19 4.90
CA ARG A 11 6.07 2.11 6.02
C ARG A 11 6.01 3.57 5.56
N ASP A 12 6.59 3.88 4.41
CA ASP A 12 6.58 5.22 3.84
C ASP A 12 5.14 5.71 3.62
N ALA A 13 4.22 4.84 3.18
CA ALA A 13 2.80 5.18 3.02
C ALA A 13 2.06 5.35 4.36
N LEU A 14 2.34 4.50 5.37
CA LEU A 14 1.68 4.58 6.68
C LEU A 14 2.08 5.82 7.48
N PHE A 15 3.32 6.29 7.32
CA PHE A 15 3.87 7.40 8.08
C PHE A 15 3.99 8.69 7.27
N GLU A 16 3.46 8.73 6.04
CA GLU A 16 3.38 9.95 5.26
C GLU A 16 2.44 10.95 5.96
N ARG A 17 2.93 12.17 6.16
CA ARG A 17 2.20 13.24 6.84
C ARG A 17 1.71 14.30 5.86
N ASP A 18 2.38 14.41 4.71
CA ASP A 18 1.99 15.32 3.65
C ASP A 18 0.78 14.74 2.89
N GLN A 19 -0.37 15.40 3.07
CA GLN A 19 -1.63 15.01 2.42
C GLN A 19 -1.54 15.07 0.89
N SER A 20 -0.67 15.91 0.32
CA SER A 20 -0.47 15.96 -1.13
C SER A 20 0.31 14.74 -1.65
N GLN A 21 1.08 14.08 -0.78
CA GLN A 21 1.96 12.96 -1.15
C GLN A 21 1.36 11.60 -0.77
N ILE A 22 0.46 11.55 0.21
CA ILE A 22 -0.06 10.29 0.77
C ILE A 22 -0.69 9.39 -0.30
N GLY A 23 -1.46 9.95 -1.24
CA GLY A 23 -2.04 9.19 -2.35
C GLY A 23 -0.97 8.53 -3.24
N MET A 24 0.07 9.27 -3.61
CA MET A 24 1.19 8.75 -4.40
C MET A 24 1.98 7.66 -3.64
N LYS A 25 2.20 7.83 -2.33
CA LYS A 25 2.88 6.84 -1.49
C LYS A 25 2.07 5.54 -1.38
N ILE A 26 0.75 5.65 -1.21
CA ILE A 26 -0.17 4.51 -1.20
C ILE A 26 -0.08 3.72 -2.52
N VAL A 27 -0.17 4.39 -3.67
CA VAL A 27 -0.08 3.73 -4.98
C VAL A 27 1.29 3.05 -5.18
N THR A 28 2.37 3.73 -4.77
CA THR A 28 3.73 3.17 -4.84
C THR A 28 3.86 1.90 -4.01
N ALA A 29 3.28 1.90 -2.80
CA ALA A 29 3.30 0.74 -1.91
C ALA A 29 2.46 -0.42 -2.46
N GLN A 30 1.26 -0.15 -2.98
CA GLN A 30 0.43 -1.16 -3.63
C GLN A 30 1.17 -1.82 -4.81
N HIS A 31 1.86 -1.03 -5.64
CA HIS A 31 2.64 -1.57 -6.75
C HIS A 31 3.75 -2.50 -6.26
N ALA A 32 4.55 -2.08 -5.28
CA ALA A 32 5.64 -2.88 -4.72
C ALA A 32 5.15 -4.20 -4.10
N MET A 33 3.98 -4.19 -3.45
CA MET A 33 3.37 -5.40 -2.88
C MET A 33 2.85 -6.36 -3.95
N HIS A 34 2.18 -5.86 -4.99
CA HIS A 34 1.73 -6.69 -6.11
C HIS A 34 2.90 -7.33 -6.86
N GLU A 35 4.00 -6.59 -7.05
CA GLU A 35 5.24 -7.16 -7.60
C GLU A 35 5.77 -8.28 -6.69
N ARG A 36 5.84 -8.05 -5.37
CA ARG A 36 6.29 -9.09 -4.45
C ARG A 36 5.40 -10.33 -4.45
N LEU A 37 4.08 -10.18 -4.51
CA LEU A 37 3.17 -11.34 -4.62
C LEU A 37 3.41 -12.13 -5.91
N ARG A 38 3.66 -11.46 -7.03
CA ARG A 38 3.98 -12.12 -8.30
C ARG A 38 5.27 -12.95 -8.18
N ASP A 39 6.28 -12.41 -7.51
CA ASP A 39 7.54 -13.14 -7.28
C ASP A 39 7.34 -14.32 -6.34
N LEU A 40 6.62 -14.13 -5.23
CA LEU A 40 6.31 -15.21 -4.28
C LEU A 40 5.52 -16.36 -4.92
N ASN A 41 4.62 -16.05 -5.85
CA ASN A 41 3.86 -17.07 -6.60
C ASN A 41 4.74 -17.85 -7.59
N ARG A 42 5.83 -17.24 -8.10
CA ARG A 42 6.80 -17.91 -8.98
C ARG A 42 7.81 -18.75 -8.21
N GLU A 43 8.28 -18.23 -7.08
CA GLU A 43 9.32 -18.85 -6.25
C GLU A 43 8.79 -19.96 -5.35
N GLY A 44 7.48 -20.02 -5.08
CA GLY A 44 6.79 -21.17 -4.47
C GLY A 44 7.04 -21.42 -2.97
N TYR A 45 7.90 -20.66 -2.29
CA TYR A 45 8.44 -21.07 -0.98
C TYR A 45 8.43 -20.00 0.14
N ASN A 46 7.41 -19.13 0.23
CA ASN A 46 7.24 -18.31 1.44
C ASN A 46 5.77 -17.95 1.73
N ILE A 47 5.02 -18.92 2.28
CA ILE A 47 3.61 -18.75 2.65
C ILE A 47 3.43 -17.62 3.68
N GLU A 48 4.35 -17.49 4.65
CA GLU A 48 4.25 -16.48 5.69
C GLU A 48 4.47 -15.07 5.14
N GLU A 49 5.45 -14.89 4.25
CA GLU A 49 5.60 -13.61 3.57
C GLU A 49 4.40 -13.31 2.66
N ARG A 50 3.84 -14.32 1.97
CA ARG A 50 2.64 -14.13 1.16
C ARG A 50 1.48 -13.60 1.98
N LYS A 51 1.17 -14.24 3.11
CA LYS A 51 0.14 -13.79 4.06
C LYS A 51 0.41 -12.37 4.55
N ALA A 52 1.68 -12.05 4.86
CA ALA A 52 2.05 -10.72 5.32
C ALA A 52 1.83 -9.65 4.24
N VAL A 53 2.16 -9.94 2.97
CA VAL A 53 1.95 -9.03 1.85
C VAL A 53 0.46 -8.87 1.55
N ASP A 54 -0.32 -9.96 1.55
CA ASP A 54 -1.77 -9.92 1.37
C ASP A 54 -2.45 -9.06 2.47
N ALA A 55 -2.05 -9.24 3.74
CA ALA A 55 -2.56 -8.41 4.85
C ALA A 55 -2.16 -6.93 4.72
N ALA A 56 -0.94 -6.64 4.27
CA ALA A 56 -0.49 -5.27 4.04
C ALA A 56 -1.26 -4.57 2.91
N LEU A 57 -1.58 -5.31 1.82
CA LEU A 57 -2.43 -4.82 0.73
C LEU A 57 -3.84 -4.47 1.22
N PHE A 58 -4.44 -5.35 2.02
CA PHE A 58 -5.76 -5.08 2.60
C PHE A 58 -5.75 -3.80 3.47
N ASN A 59 -4.75 -3.65 4.34
CA ASN A 59 -4.63 -2.48 5.21
C ASN A 59 -4.44 -1.19 4.41
N ILE A 60 -3.60 -1.20 3.38
CA ILE A 60 -3.32 0.02 2.60
C ILE A 60 -4.49 0.41 1.71
N GLU A 61 -5.26 -0.57 1.21
CA GLU A 61 -6.52 -0.29 0.51
C GLU A 61 -7.57 0.31 1.45
N ALA A 62 -7.68 -0.19 2.68
CA ALA A 62 -8.56 0.38 3.68
C ALA A 62 -8.17 1.83 4.00
N LEU A 63 -6.88 2.10 4.20
CA LEU A 63 -6.36 3.45 4.40
C LEU A 63 -6.74 4.37 3.23
N HIS A 64 -6.51 3.94 1.99
CA HIS A 64 -6.85 4.70 0.80
C HIS A 64 -8.34 5.04 0.73
N ARG A 65 -9.22 4.07 1.01
CA ARG A 65 -10.68 4.29 1.04
C ARG A 65 -11.09 5.28 2.14
N CYS A 66 -10.47 5.20 3.32
CA CYS A 66 -10.75 6.11 4.43
C CYS A 66 -10.35 7.55 4.10
N LEU A 67 -9.19 7.76 3.46
CA LEU A 67 -8.74 9.08 3.03
C LEU A 67 -9.70 9.68 1.98
N ASN A 68 -10.05 8.90 0.95
CA ASN A 68 -10.95 9.36 -0.12
C ASN A 68 -12.40 9.59 0.37
N SER A 69 -12.84 8.85 1.40
CA SER A 69 -14.13 9.09 2.05
C SER A 69 -14.12 10.39 2.86
N THR A 70 -12.98 10.72 3.47
CA THR A 70 -12.81 11.93 4.29
C THR A 70 -12.76 13.18 3.44
N GLU A 71 -12.03 13.17 2.32
CA GLU A 71 -12.00 14.27 1.34
C GLU A 71 -13.41 14.62 0.84
N LYS A 72 -14.19 13.61 0.41
CA LYS A 72 -15.58 13.80 -0.04
C LYS A 72 -16.50 14.41 1.01
N ARG A 73 -16.19 14.28 2.30
CA ARG A 73 -16.99 14.89 3.38
C ARG A 73 -16.64 16.35 3.60
N ILE A 74 -15.37 16.73 3.42
CA ILE A 74 -14.92 18.13 3.53
C ILE A 74 -15.47 18.95 2.37
N ASP A 75 -15.39 18.43 1.14
CA ASP A 75 -15.87 19.12 -0.07
C ASP A 75 -17.39 19.36 -0.09
N ARG A 76 -18.16 18.56 0.67
CA ARG A 76 -19.62 18.70 0.78
C ARG A 76 -20.06 19.65 1.89
N ALA A 77 -19.14 20.03 2.80
CA ALA A 77 -19.42 20.89 3.93
C ALA A 77 -18.95 22.34 3.70
N ALA A 78 -18.27 22.60 2.59
CA ALA A 78 -17.87 23.94 2.11
C ALA A 78 -18.89 24.47 1.09
#